data_AF-A0A7J9MWA3-F1
#
_entry.id   AF-A0A7J9MWA3-F1
#
_cell.length_a   1.000
_cell.length_b   1.000
_cell.length_c   1.000
_cell.angle_alpha   90.00
_cell.angle_beta   90.00
_cell.angle_gamma   90.00
#
_symmetry.space_group_name_H-M   'P 1'
#
loop_
_entity.id
_entity.type
_entity.pdbx_description
1 polymer ?
#
loop_
_entity_poly.entity_id
_entity_poly.type
_entity_poly.pdbx_seq_one_letter_code
_entity_poly.pdbx_strand_id
1 'polypeptide(L)'
;MIGAFAHGAIFFIRYYNPEQNEDNASLFLRFHTFGLYVHNDVMLVFGTPEKQILIEPIFAQCIQSTYDKTSYGFDVLLSSMNGPAFNTGRSIWLPGWLNAVNENSNSLFLTIGP
;
A
#
# COMPACT_ATOMS: atom_id res chain seq x y z
N MET A 1 7.17 -16.68 -12.74
CA MET A 1 5.84 -16.40 -12.17
C MET A 1 4.69 -17.12 -12.89
N ILE A 2 4.62 -17.12 -14.23
CA ILE A 2 3.53 -17.76 -15.01
C ILE A 2 3.31 -19.24 -14.66
N GLY A 3 4.38 -20.02 -14.46
CA GLY A 3 4.27 -21.44 -14.09
C GLY A 3 3.63 -21.70 -12.73
N ALA A 4 3.72 -20.76 -11.77
CA ALA A 4 3.05 -20.88 -10.48
C ALA A 4 1.54 -20.60 -10.61
N PHE A 5 1.15 -19.64 -11.45
CA PHE A 5 -0.26 -19.36 -11.76
C PHE A 5 -0.90 -20.50 -12.57
N ALA A 6 -0.16 -21.12 -13.50
CA ALA A 6 -0.62 -22.29 -14.23
C ALA A 6 -0.90 -23.48 -13.29
N HIS A 7 -0.01 -23.77 -12.36
CA HIS A 7 -0.24 -24.80 -11.34
C HIS A 7 -1.37 -24.42 -10.37
N GLY A 8 -1.49 -23.14 -10.00
CA GLY A 8 -2.61 -22.64 -9.20
C GLY A 8 -3.96 -22.81 -9.88
N ALA A 9 -4.04 -22.56 -11.20
CA ALA A 9 -5.26 -22.79 -11.99
C ALA A 9 -5.60 -24.28 -12.10
N ILE A 10 -4.62 -25.15 -12.32
CA ILE A 10 -4.81 -26.60 -12.34
C ILE A 10 -5.32 -27.08 -10.96
N PHE A 11 -4.74 -26.58 -9.87
CA PHE A 11 -5.20 -26.88 -8.52
C PHE A 11 -6.65 -26.44 -8.31
N PHE A 12 -7.01 -25.22 -8.72
CA PHE A 12 -8.35 -24.68 -8.58
C PHE A 12 -9.42 -25.48 -9.33
N ILE A 13 -9.06 -26.07 -10.47
CA ILE A 13 -9.99 -26.87 -11.30
C ILE A 13 -10.06 -28.33 -10.82
N ARG A 14 -8.93 -28.91 -10.41
CA ARG A 14 -8.83 -30.36 -10.17
C ARG A 14 -8.93 -30.77 -8.72
N TYR A 15 -8.55 -29.88 -7.80
CA TYR A 15 -8.30 -30.25 -6.40
C TYR A 15 -8.95 -29.29 -5.39
N TYR A 16 -9.54 -28.17 -5.83
CA TYR A 16 -10.24 -27.26 -4.93
C TYR A 16 -11.62 -27.80 -4.54
N ASN A 17 -11.84 -27.93 -3.24
CA ASN A 17 -13.13 -28.28 -2.66
C ASN A 17 -13.71 -27.07 -1.92
N PRO A 18 -14.79 -26.43 -2.41
CA PRO A 18 -15.36 -25.24 -1.79
C PRO A 18 -15.93 -25.52 -0.39
N GLU A 19 -16.47 -26.71 -0.13
CA GLU A 19 -17.05 -27.07 1.18
C GLU A 19 -15.99 -27.25 2.28
N GLN A 20 -14.74 -27.51 1.89
CA GLN A 20 -13.60 -27.64 2.81
C GLN A 20 -12.80 -26.33 2.95
N ASN A 21 -13.12 -25.31 2.14
CA ASN A 21 -12.43 -24.02 2.12
C ASN A 21 -13.40 -22.85 2.28
N GLU A 22 -14.58 -23.12 2.85
CA GLU A 22 -15.49 -22.11 3.37
C GLU A 22 -14.73 -21.30 4.45
N ASP A 23 -14.91 -19.97 4.48
CA ASP A 23 -14.18 -19.03 5.35
C ASP A 23 -12.70 -18.76 5.03
N ASN A 24 -12.32 -18.85 3.75
CA ASN A 24 -10.99 -18.41 3.32
C ASN A 24 -10.86 -16.88 3.23
N ALA A 25 -9.66 -16.36 3.50
CA ALA A 25 -9.34 -14.93 3.37
C ALA A 25 -9.60 -14.36 1.96
N SER A 26 -9.66 -15.22 0.94
CA SER A 26 -9.96 -14.82 -0.44
C SER A 26 -11.39 -14.35 -0.63
N LEU A 27 -12.37 -14.95 0.06
CA LEU A 27 -13.77 -14.53 -0.02
C LEU A 27 -13.94 -13.13 0.60
N PHE A 28 -13.34 -12.91 1.76
CA PHE A 28 -13.32 -11.61 2.45
C PHE A 28 -12.73 -10.52 1.55
N LEU A 29 -11.51 -10.72 1.04
CA LEU A 29 -10.83 -9.74 0.20
C LEU A 29 -11.63 -9.46 -1.08
N ARG A 30 -12.14 -10.51 -1.73
CA ARG A 30 -12.89 -10.37 -2.98
C ARG A 30 -14.16 -9.53 -2.79
N PHE A 31 -14.95 -9.77 -1.74
CA PHE A 31 -16.17 -8.98 -1.52
C PHE A 31 -15.90 -7.53 -1.15
N HIS A 32 -14.94 -7.27 -0.26
CA HIS A 32 -14.70 -5.91 0.22
C HIS A 32 -13.99 -5.06 -0.83
N THR A 33 -12.94 -5.58 -1.47
CA THR A 33 -12.22 -4.83 -2.52
C THR A 33 -13.11 -4.59 -3.74
N PHE A 34 -13.78 -5.63 -4.25
CA PHE A 34 -14.66 -5.47 -5.42
C PHE A 34 -15.88 -4.60 -5.10
N GLY A 35 -16.46 -4.77 -3.91
CA GLY A 35 -17.59 -3.96 -3.45
C GLY A 35 -17.26 -2.47 -3.38
N LEU A 36 -16.08 -2.12 -2.89
CA LEU A 36 -15.61 -0.72 -2.87
C LEU A 36 -15.44 -0.14 -4.28
N TYR A 37 -14.88 -0.90 -5.24
CA TYR A 37 -14.77 -0.44 -6.62
C TYR A 37 -16.14 -0.15 -7.24
N VAL A 38 -17.08 -1.10 -7.13
CA VAL A 38 -18.45 -0.92 -7.66
C VAL A 38 -19.16 0.23 -6.98
N HIS A 39 -19.05 0.37 -5.64
CA HIS A 39 -19.61 1.50 -4.91
C HIS A 39 -19.06 2.83 -5.43
N ASN A 40 -17.74 2.96 -5.58
CA ASN A 40 -17.10 4.20 -6.01
C ASN A 40 -17.47 4.57 -7.46
N ASP A 41 -17.59 3.60 -8.36
CA ASP A 41 -18.07 3.81 -9.73
C ASP A 41 -19.53 4.30 -9.75
N VAL A 42 -20.39 3.70 -8.92
CA VAL A 42 -21.81 4.11 -8.83
C VAL A 42 -21.93 5.54 -8.27
N MET A 43 -21.17 5.90 -7.24
CA MET A 43 -21.15 7.27 -6.70
C MET A 43 -20.65 8.29 -7.74
N LEU A 44 -19.67 7.92 -8.56
CA LEU A 44 -19.16 8.76 -9.64
C LEU A 44 -20.19 8.96 -10.75
N VAL A 45 -20.83 7.88 -11.21
CA VAL A 45 -21.86 7.92 -12.26
C VAL A 45 -23.09 8.72 -11.82
N PHE A 46 -23.45 8.67 -10.54
CA PHE A 46 -24.54 9.49 -9.99
C PHE A 46 -24.16 10.95 -9.70
N GLY A 47 -22.92 11.37 -9.99
CA GLY A 47 -22.48 12.75 -9.81
C GLY A 47 -22.29 13.16 -8.35
N THR A 48 -22.10 12.19 -7.44
CA THR A 48 -21.85 12.40 -6.01
C THR A 48 -20.49 11.79 -5.61
N PRO A 49 -19.36 12.23 -6.20
CA PRO A 49 -18.04 11.67 -5.93
C PRO A 49 -17.60 11.83 -4.47
N GLU A 50 -18.12 12.82 -3.74
CA GLU A 50 -17.88 13.03 -2.31
C GLU A 50 -18.39 11.89 -1.43
N LYS A 51 -19.24 11.00 -1.96
CA LYS A 51 -19.75 9.80 -1.26
C LYS A 51 -18.94 8.54 -1.55
N GLN A 52 -17.86 8.65 -2.32
CA GLN A 52 -16.90 7.56 -2.48
C GLN A 52 -16.27 7.21 -1.14
N ILE A 53 -15.92 5.93 -0.99
CA ILE A 53 -15.17 5.44 0.15
C ILE A 53 -13.70 5.38 -0.29
N LEU A 54 -12.95 6.40 0.13
CA LEU A 54 -11.52 6.53 -0.11
C LEU A 54 -10.78 6.15 1.17
N ILE A 55 -9.99 5.08 1.10
CA ILE A 55 -9.26 4.54 2.25
C ILE A 55 -7.78 4.92 2.12
N GLU A 56 -7.31 5.75 3.03
CA GLU A 56 -5.89 6.11 3.11
C GLU A 56 -5.03 4.90 3.51
N PRO A 57 -3.94 4.60 2.78
CA PRO A 57 -3.03 3.51 3.10
C PRO A 57 -2.06 3.90 4.22
N ILE A 58 -2.59 4.27 5.40
CA ILE A 58 -1.84 4.84 6.54
C ILE A 58 -0.64 3.98 6.95
N PHE A 59 -0.76 2.66 6.90
CA PHE A 59 0.36 1.77 7.22
C PHE A 59 1.50 1.87 6.21
N ALA A 60 1.19 1.97 4.92
CA ALA A 60 2.20 2.16 3.89
C ALA A 60 2.80 3.57 3.96
N GLN A 61 1.99 4.60 4.26
CA GLN A 61 2.46 5.98 4.47
C GLN A 61 3.40 6.06 5.68
N CYS A 62 3.05 5.40 6.79
CA CYS A 62 3.89 5.27 7.98
C CYS A 62 5.24 4.64 7.62
N ILE A 63 5.23 3.54 6.85
CA ILE A 63 6.47 2.92 6.35
C ILE A 63 7.26 3.94 5.52
N GLN A 64 6.66 4.63 4.55
CA GLN A 64 7.40 5.64 3.77
C GLN A 64 8.01 6.73 4.67
N SER A 65 7.31 7.18 5.70
CA SER A 65 7.85 8.15 6.65
C SER A 65 8.94 7.60 7.56
N THR A 66 8.93 6.31 7.91
CA THR A 66 10.09 5.69 8.61
C THR A 66 11.39 5.80 7.80
N TYR A 67 11.27 5.96 6.48
CA TYR A 67 12.35 6.19 5.53
C TYR A 67 12.52 7.68 5.14
N ASP A 68 11.99 8.62 5.92
CA ASP A 68 12.07 10.08 5.71
C ASP A 68 11.25 10.63 4.52
N LYS A 69 10.18 9.94 4.10
CA LYS A 69 9.17 10.61 3.27
C LYS A 69 8.38 11.61 4.13
N THR A 70 8.77 12.88 4.05
CA THR A 70 8.27 13.95 4.94
C THR A 70 6.83 14.38 4.64
N SER A 71 6.30 14.07 3.44
CA SER A 71 4.99 14.54 2.97
C SER A 71 3.79 14.08 3.80
N TYR A 72 3.93 13.02 4.61
CA TYR A 72 2.83 12.48 5.42
C TYR A 72 2.80 12.97 6.87
N GLY A 73 3.85 13.67 7.33
CA GLY A 73 3.87 14.30 8.65
C GLY A 73 4.03 13.35 9.86
N PHE A 74 4.38 12.08 9.65
CA PHE A 74 4.76 11.19 10.76
C PHE A 74 6.18 11.50 11.26
N ASP A 75 6.36 11.58 12.58
CA ASP A 75 7.64 11.76 13.26
C ASP A 75 8.12 10.40 13.84
N VAL A 76 8.69 9.54 12.98
CA VAL A 76 9.08 8.17 13.31
C VAL A 76 10.41 7.81 12.64
N LEU A 77 11.35 7.27 13.41
CA LEU A 77 12.65 6.79 12.93
C LEU A 77 13.43 7.86 12.14
N LEU A 78 13.61 7.69 10.83
CA LEU A 78 14.43 8.59 10.02
C LEU A 78 13.75 9.93 9.75
N SER A 79 12.42 10.04 9.81
CA SER A 79 11.77 11.36 9.76
C SER A 79 11.96 12.17 11.04
N SER A 80 12.42 11.53 12.12
CA SER A 80 12.69 12.20 13.39
C SER A 80 14.14 12.67 13.47
N MET A 81 14.37 13.97 13.22
CA MET A 81 15.71 14.58 13.20
C MET A 81 16.48 14.45 14.53
N ASN A 82 15.77 14.27 15.64
CA ASN A 82 16.37 14.09 16.97
C ASN A 82 16.53 12.61 17.36
N GLY A 83 16.03 11.68 16.54
CA GLY A 83 16.04 10.25 16.81
C GLY A 83 17.43 9.63 16.68
N PRO A 84 17.69 8.50 17.37
CA PRO A 84 18.96 7.78 17.25
C PRO A 84 19.21 7.30 15.81
N ALA A 85 18.17 6.84 15.11
CA ALA A 85 18.26 6.37 13.72
C ALA A 85 18.78 7.46 12.77
N PHE A 86 18.25 8.68 12.89
CA PHE A 86 18.71 9.83 12.10
C PHE A 86 20.14 10.22 12.47
N ASN A 87 20.45 10.32 13.76
CA ASN A 87 21.75 10.77 14.23
C ASN A 87 22.90 9.84 13.82
N THR A 88 22.69 8.52 13.80
CA THR A 88 23.72 7.55 13.40
C THR A 88 24.01 7.59 11.89
N GLY A 89 23.01 7.84 11.04
CA GLY A 89 23.18 7.86 9.58
C GLY A 89 23.71 9.18 9.00
N ARG A 90 23.62 10.28 9.77
CA ARG A 90 23.77 11.66 9.29
C ARG A 90 25.08 11.98 8.57
N SER A 91 26.17 11.29 8.90
CA SER A 91 27.52 11.64 8.42
C SER A 91 27.95 10.99 7.11
N ILE A 92 27.23 9.98 6.62
CA ILE A 92 27.70 9.18 5.46
C ILE A 92 26.64 9.15 4.35
N TRP A 93 25.62 8.30 4.50
CA TRP A 93 24.67 8.00 3.43
C TRP A 93 23.37 8.80 3.56
N LEU A 94 23.01 9.19 4.79
CA LEU A 94 21.69 9.75 5.08
C LEU A 94 21.40 11.03 4.29
N PRO A 95 22.28 12.05 4.20
CA PRO A 95 21.95 13.27 3.45
C PRO A 95 21.61 13.01 1.98
N GLY A 96 22.31 12.09 1.32
CA GLY A 96 22.00 11.69 -0.07
C GLY A 96 20.67 10.96 -0.18
N TRP A 97 20.36 10.10 0.79
CA TRP A 97 19.07 9.42 0.89
C TRP A 97 17.90 10.41 1.09
N LEU A 98 18.01 11.35 2.03
CA LEU A 98 16.95 12.33 2.31
C LEU A 98 16.63 13.19 1.08
N ASN A 99 17.65 13.57 0.32
CA ASN A 99 17.46 14.28 -0.94
C ASN A 99 16.71 13.42 -1.94
N ALA A 100 17.16 12.17 -2.17
CA ALA A 100 16.55 11.29 -3.15
C ALA A 100 15.10 10.91 -2.80
N VAL A 101 14.77 10.63 -1.54
CA VAL A 101 13.42 10.17 -1.15
C VAL A 101 12.37 11.30 -1.18
N ASN A 102 12.81 12.55 -0.99
CA ASN A 102 11.96 13.73 -1.05
C ASN A 102 11.95 14.41 -2.43
N GLU A 103 12.70 13.91 -3.40
CA GLU A 103 12.65 14.35 -4.79
C GLU A 103 11.39 13.82 -5.52
N ASN A 104 10.61 14.72 -6.12
CA ASN A 104 9.41 14.37 -6.88
C ASN A 104 9.68 13.97 -8.34
N SER A 105 10.93 14.01 -8.78
CA SER A 105 11.35 13.71 -10.16
C SER A 105 11.74 12.26 -10.39
N ASN A 106 11.85 11.46 -9.32
CA ASN A 106 12.24 10.05 -9.39
C ASN A 106 11.09 9.14 -8.93
N SER A 107 11.34 7.82 -8.92
CA SER A 107 10.36 6.81 -8.51
C SER A 107 10.59 6.25 -7.11
N LEU A 108 11.45 6.87 -6.30
CA LEU A 108 11.78 6.42 -4.96
C LEU A 108 10.67 6.83 -4.00
N PHE A 109 9.94 5.85 -3.47
CA PHE A 109 8.79 6.06 -2.57
C PHE A 109 7.84 7.14 -3.10
N LEU A 110 7.18 6.82 -4.22
CA LEU A 110 6.12 7.66 -4.77
C LEU A 110 5.03 7.91 -3.72
N THR A 111 4.46 9.11 -3.76
CA THR A 111 3.33 9.46 -2.91
C THR A 111 2.14 8.55 -3.24
N ILE A 112 1.71 7.79 -2.24
CA ILE A 112 0.54 6.93 -2.26
C ILE A 112 -0.65 7.57 -1.55
N GLY A 113 -1.84 7.26 -2.07
CA GLY A 113 -3.15 7.66 -1.57
C GLY A 113 -4.22 6.75 -2.19
N PRO A 114 -5.50 6.99 -1.87
CA PRO A 114 -6.64 6.28 -2.45
C PRO A 114 -6.82 6.55 -3.96
#